data_AF-A0A931DAM5-F1
#
_entry.id   AF-A0A931DAM5-F1
#
_cell.length_a   1.000
_cell.length_b   1.000
_cell.length_c   1.000
_cell.angle_alpha   90.00
_cell.angle_beta   90.00
_cell.angle_gamma   90.00
#
_symmetry.space_group_name_H-M   'P 1'
#
loop_
_entity.id
_entity.type
_entity.pdbx_description
1 polymer ?
#
loop_
_entity_poly.entity_id
_entity_poly.type
_entity_poly.pdbx_seq_one_letter_code
_entity_poly.pdbx_strand_id
1 'polypeptide(L)'
;MRFIDNWCYALTDELAAGGTELPVAGEAIARLALAEGDEYVLCIVGALDPLNNSALEVVRLVGLASGYELLRGEQGTTDVTWPAGAVVHCGVTAALLAELWAAAQGGGGGSDDTVIEHITDNVHTRFFGTPSTPPSRLGQVCRQIEINGLVCEWVAYVRWDDSLQWRRSVLPMADWGLGIADSYTTSLLDSDRAFAMTTDAFAENPVETTLALPPAVAAGDGIRIPIVIANWSAQTWTLVLDPAAFWQSGAELILQTSAFDALGITSSSTELGVVSCVVPANTRVWFDLTAVYSTDETGSGMFCEITARPINLYLN
;
A
#
# COMPACT_ATOMS: atom_id res chain seq x y z
N MET A 1 16.97 -3.54 20.76
CA MET A 1 16.10 -4.71 20.48
C MET A 1 16.51 -5.32 19.15
N ARG A 2 16.68 -6.65 19.08
CA ARG A 2 16.89 -7.36 17.81
C ARG A 2 15.55 -7.92 17.36
N PHE A 3 15.27 -7.84 16.06
CA PHE A 3 14.09 -8.47 15.48
C PHE A 3 14.40 -9.93 15.19
N ILE A 4 13.59 -10.84 15.72
CA ILE A 4 13.68 -12.27 15.46
C ILE A 4 12.38 -12.69 14.80
N ASP A 5 12.49 -13.12 13.55
CA ASP A 5 11.33 -13.62 12.82
C ASP A 5 10.86 -14.94 13.42
N ASN A 6 9.55 -15.04 13.66
CA ASN A 6 8.86 -16.29 13.97
C ASN A 6 9.37 -17.05 15.21
N TRP A 7 9.80 -16.34 16.27
CA TRP A 7 10.12 -17.00 17.55
C TRP A 7 8.82 -17.43 18.25
N CYS A 8 8.52 -18.72 18.23
CA CYS A 8 7.29 -19.31 18.76
C CYS A 8 7.54 -20.77 19.19
N TYR A 9 7.22 -21.10 20.45
CA TYR A 9 7.50 -22.42 21.03
C TYR A 9 6.37 -22.84 21.98
N ALA A 10 6.13 -24.15 22.09
CA ALA A 10 5.26 -24.70 23.11
C ALA A 10 6.03 -24.90 24.42
N LEU A 11 5.36 -24.67 25.55
CA LEU A 11 5.89 -24.98 26.87
C LEU A 11 6.05 -26.50 27.02
N THR A 12 7.23 -26.95 27.44
CA THR A 12 7.56 -28.36 27.64
C THR A 12 7.06 -28.91 28.97
N ASP A 13 6.74 -28.02 29.92
CA ASP A 13 6.20 -28.33 31.24
C ASP A 13 5.25 -27.21 31.69
N GLU A 14 4.56 -27.39 32.82
CA GLU A 14 3.76 -26.34 33.45
C GLU A 14 4.64 -25.18 33.90
N LEU A 15 4.21 -23.96 33.58
CA LEU A 15 4.71 -22.74 34.17
C LEU A 15 3.72 -22.27 35.25
N ALA A 16 4.01 -22.60 36.50
CA ALA A 16 3.18 -22.17 37.62
C ALA A 16 3.11 -20.63 37.74
N ALA A 17 2.05 -20.12 38.34
CA ALA A 17 2.00 -18.71 38.75
C ALA A 17 3.20 -18.37 39.65
N GLY A 18 3.89 -17.27 39.37
CA GLY A 18 5.13 -16.88 40.04
C GLY A 18 6.36 -17.69 39.63
N GLY A 19 6.24 -18.60 38.66
CA GLY A 19 7.36 -19.37 38.11
C GLY A 19 8.39 -18.45 37.44
N THR A 20 9.68 -18.69 37.72
CA THR A 20 10.81 -17.83 37.34
C THR A 20 11.63 -18.36 36.18
N GLU A 21 11.28 -19.54 35.64
CA GLU A 21 11.97 -20.16 34.52
C GLU A 21 10.93 -20.53 33.45
N LEU A 22 11.18 -20.14 32.21
CA LEU A 22 10.29 -20.43 31.09
C LEU A 22 10.55 -21.87 30.61
N PRO A 23 9.58 -22.80 30.73
CA PRO A 23 9.80 -24.20 30.41
C PRO A 23 9.75 -24.40 28.88
N VAL A 24 10.82 -24.00 28.19
CA VAL A 24 11.05 -24.25 26.77
C VAL A 24 12.44 -24.87 26.60
N ALA A 25 12.70 -25.46 25.44
CA ALA A 25 14.03 -26.01 25.14
C ALA A 25 15.11 -24.92 25.28
N GLY A 26 16.24 -25.23 25.92
CA GLY A 26 17.34 -24.27 26.12
C GLY A 26 17.87 -23.67 24.81
N GLU A 27 17.82 -24.42 23.71
CA GLU A 27 18.15 -23.93 22.37
C GLU A 27 17.22 -22.81 21.89
N ALA A 28 15.94 -22.81 22.30
CA ALA A 28 14.98 -21.76 21.98
C ALA A 28 15.35 -20.45 22.69
N ILE A 29 15.71 -20.52 23.97
CA ILE A 29 16.22 -19.37 24.73
C ILE A 29 17.53 -18.86 24.12
N ALA A 30 18.45 -19.76 23.76
CA ALA A 30 19.73 -19.38 23.16
C ALA A 30 19.57 -18.59 21.85
N ARG A 31 18.50 -18.85 21.07
CA ARG A 31 18.19 -18.09 19.84
C ARG A 31 17.80 -16.63 20.08
N LEU A 32 17.30 -16.29 21.28
CA LEU A 32 17.05 -14.89 21.65
C LEU A 32 18.37 -14.11 21.74
N ALA A 33 19.49 -14.81 21.98
CA ALA A 33 20.83 -14.24 22.07
C ALA A 33 20.90 -13.04 23.04
N LEU A 34 20.21 -13.18 24.18
CA LEU A 34 20.15 -12.21 25.27
C LEU A 34 21.56 -11.94 25.84
N ALA A 35 22.12 -10.76 25.59
CA ALA A 35 23.24 -10.26 26.37
C ALA A 35 22.76 -9.74 27.74
N GLU A 36 23.69 -9.50 28.67
CA GLU A 36 23.35 -8.88 29.95
C GLU A 36 22.68 -7.52 29.73
N GLY A 37 21.47 -7.34 30.28
CA GLY A 37 20.65 -6.15 30.11
C GLY A 37 19.81 -6.10 28.83
N ASP A 38 19.94 -7.06 27.91
CA ASP A 38 18.99 -7.18 26.79
C ASP A 38 17.63 -7.64 27.30
N GLU A 39 16.56 -7.19 26.65
CA GLU A 39 15.19 -7.53 27.03
C GLU A 39 14.38 -8.02 25.82
N TYR A 40 13.53 -9.03 26.05
CA TYR A 40 12.46 -9.42 25.14
C TYR A 40 11.13 -9.46 25.87
N VAL A 41 10.11 -8.88 25.25
CA VAL A 41 8.72 -9.01 25.67
C VAL A 41 8.09 -10.13 24.86
N LEU A 42 7.55 -11.13 25.56
CA LEU A 42 6.91 -12.31 24.99
C LEU A 42 5.45 -12.39 25.44
N CYS A 43 4.64 -13.12 24.69
CA CYS A 43 3.25 -13.40 25.03
C CYS A 43 3.04 -14.91 25.19
N ILE A 44 2.43 -15.31 26.31
CA ILE A 44 1.99 -16.69 26.56
C ILE A 44 0.48 -16.77 26.36
N VAL A 45 0.06 -17.78 25.61
CA VAL A 45 -1.33 -18.04 25.23
C VAL A 45 -1.62 -19.54 25.27
N GLY A 46 -2.88 -19.94 25.41
CA GLY A 46 -3.26 -21.36 25.47
C GLY A 46 -3.15 -22.07 24.11
N ALA A 47 -3.40 -21.35 23.02
CA ALA A 47 -3.23 -21.81 21.64
C ALA A 47 -2.76 -20.65 20.75
N LEU A 48 -2.40 -20.86 19.48
CA LEU A 48 -2.12 -19.72 18.57
C LEU A 48 -3.37 -19.10 17.93
N ASP A 49 -4.53 -19.72 18.12
CA ASP A 49 -5.79 -19.24 17.55
C ASP A 49 -6.34 -18.08 18.40
N PRO A 50 -6.36 -16.85 17.88
CA PRO A 50 -6.81 -15.67 18.63
C PRO A 50 -8.31 -15.71 18.94
N LEU A 51 -9.12 -16.47 18.18
CA LEU A 51 -10.56 -16.59 18.44
C LEU A 51 -10.87 -17.56 19.59
N ASN A 52 -9.91 -18.41 19.96
CA ASN A 52 -10.06 -19.44 20.98
C ASN A 52 -9.25 -19.18 22.26
N ASN A 53 -8.49 -18.09 22.33
CA ASN A 53 -7.82 -17.68 23.57
C ASN A 53 -8.66 -16.69 24.37
N SER A 54 -9.04 -17.10 25.57
CA SER A 54 -9.61 -16.20 26.58
C SER A 54 -8.56 -15.63 27.54
N ALA A 55 -7.35 -16.18 27.57
CA ALA A 55 -6.27 -15.76 28.46
C ALA A 55 -5.00 -15.43 27.66
N LEU A 56 -4.34 -14.35 28.05
CA LEU A 56 -3.04 -13.91 27.54
C LEU A 56 -2.24 -13.35 28.70
N GLU A 57 -0.97 -13.74 28.79
CA GLU A 57 -0.01 -13.15 29.71
C GLU A 57 1.17 -12.58 28.94
N VAL A 58 1.51 -11.33 29.24
CA VAL A 58 2.74 -10.72 28.74
C VAL A 58 3.82 -10.98 29.77
N VAL A 59 4.97 -11.48 29.33
CA VAL A 59 6.14 -11.71 30.16
C VAL A 59 7.35 -10.98 29.58
N ARG A 60 8.31 -10.63 30.43
CA ARG A 60 9.58 -10.02 30.00
C ARG A 60 10.74 -10.92 30.40
N LEU A 61 11.61 -11.23 29.45
CA LEU A 61 12.90 -11.87 29.71
C LEU A 61 13.97 -10.79 29.75
N VAL A 62 14.78 -10.76 30.81
CA VAL A 62 15.92 -9.86 30.97
C VAL A 62 17.19 -10.69 31.00
N GLY A 63 18.13 -10.45 30.09
CA GLY A 63 19.41 -11.15 30.04
C GLY A 63 20.27 -10.82 31.26
N LEU A 64 20.86 -11.85 31.87
CA LEU A 64 21.80 -11.73 33.00
C LEU A 64 23.21 -12.14 32.56
N ALA A 65 24.22 -11.86 33.39
CA ALA A 65 25.59 -12.35 33.15
C ALA A 65 25.66 -13.87 32.90
N SER A 66 24.73 -14.63 33.50
CA SER A 66 24.47 -16.03 33.19
C SER A 66 22.97 -16.30 33.16
N GLY A 67 22.43 -16.59 31.97
CA GLY A 67 21.01 -16.92 31.80
C GLY A 67 20.13 -15.68 31.63
N TYR A 68 18.94 -15.73 32.24
CA TYR A 68 17.94 -14.68 32.14
C TYR A 68 17.08 -14.63 33.41
N GLU A 69 16.41 -13.52 33.63
CA GLU A 69 15.33 -13.34 34.59
C GLU A 69 13.99 -13.32 33.84
N LEU A 70 12.99 -14.08 34.32
CA LEU A 70 11.62 -14.05 33.81
C LEU A 70 10.75 -13.20 34.73
N LEU A 71 10.20 -12.13 34.18
CA LEU A 71 9.23 -11.26 34.83
C LEU A 71 7.82 -11.57 34.28
N ARG A 72 6.89 -11.83 35.19
CA ARG A 72 5.52 -12.32 34.91
C ARG A 72 4.49 -11.20 35.02
N GLY A 73 3.33 -11.36 34.39
CA GLY A 73 2.20 -10.41 34.52
C GLY A 73 2.52 -8.97 34.08
N GLU A 74 3.35 -8.81 33.05
CA GLU A 74 3.75 -7.50 32.55
C GLU A 74 2.60 -6.82 31.79
N GLN A 75 2.73 -5.52 31.57
CA GLN A 75 1.78 -4.70 30.79
C GLN A 75 0.31 -4.82 31.27
N GLY A 76 0.11 -5.02 32.57
CA GLY A 76 -1.22 -5.12 33.18
C GLY A 76 -1.90 -6.48 32.99
N THR A 77 -1.19 -7.47 32.47
CA THR A 77 -1.66 -8.86 32.46
C THR A 77 -1.54 -9.51 33.84
N THR A 78 -2.22 -10.64 34.06
CA THR A 78 -2.15 -11.37 35.33
C THR A 78 -1.17 -12.51 35.20
N ASP A 79 -0.28 -12.66 36.19
CA ASP A 79 0.54 -13.85 36.37
C ASP A 79 -0.36 -15.05 36.74
N VAL A 80 -0.47 -16.00 35.82
CA VAL A 80 -1.33 -17.19 35.97
C VAL A 80 -0.53 -18.47 35.72
N THR A 81 -1.11 -19.61 36.11
CA THR A 81 -0.54 -20.90 35.74
C THR A 81 -0.81 -21.21 34.27
N TRP A 82 0.24 -21.58 33.53
CA TRP A 82 0.17 -22.06 32.15
C TRP A 82 0.50 -23.55 32.08
N PRO A 83 -0.41 -24.40 31.55
CA PRO A 83 -0.12 -25.81 31.41
C PRO A 83 0.95 -26.07 30.33
N ALA A 84 1.58 -27.25 30.40
CA ALA A 84 2.40 -27.75 29.30
C ALA A 84 1.62 -27.75 27.98
N GLY A 85 2.27 -27.38 26.89
CA GLY A 85 1.66 -27.22 25.57
C GLY A 85 1.07 -25.83 25.28
N ALA A 86 0.96 -24.94 26.28
CA ALA A 86 0.72 -23.51 26.03
C ALA A 86 1.81 -22.93 25.13
N VAL A 87 1.52 -21.87 24.40
CA VAL A 87 2.43 -21.30 23.39
C VAL A 87 3.00 -19.99 23.88
N VAL A 88 4.32 -19.85 23.83
CA VAL A 88 5.04 -18.60 24.04
C VAL A 88 5.60 -18.11 22.71
N HIS A 89 5.41 -16.82 22.41
CA HIS A 89 5.83 -16.23 21.14
C HIS A 89 6.21 -14.76 21.28
N CYS A 90 7.04 -14.27 20.35
CA CYS A 90 7.29 -12.84 20.17
C CYS A 90 6.09 -12.20 19.46
N GLY A 91 5.26 -11.46 20.20
CA GLY A 91 4.12 -10.71 19.68
C GLY A 91 4.35 -9.20 19.70
N VAL A 92 3.65 -8.47 18.82
CA VAL A 92 3.59 -7.01 18.90
C VAL A 92 2.54 -6.62 19.94
N THR A 93 2.98 -6.04 21.05
CA THR A 93 2.09 -5.58 22.13
C THR A 93 1.61 -4.15 21.91
N ALA A 94 0.48 -3.78 22.50
CA ALA A 94 -0.03 -2.40 22.44
C ALA A 94 0.96 -1.40 23.05
N ALA A 95 1.68 -1.78 24.11
CA ALA A 95 2.73 -0.94 24.70
C ALA A 95 3.89 -0.71 23.72
N LEU A 96 4.34 -1.76 23.01
CA LEU A 96 5.35 -1.61 21.97
C LEU A 96 4.89 -0.70 20.83
N LEU A 97 3.64 -0.82 20.38
CA LEU A 97 3.06 0.09 19.39
C LEU A 97 3.00 1.53 19.90
N ALA A 98 2.65 1.73 21.17
CA ALA A 98 2.64 3.05 21.79
C ALA A 98 4.04 3.67 21.88
N GLU A 99 5.06 2.87 22.20
CA GLU A 99 6.46 3.30 22.20
C GLU A 99 6.94 3.67 20.80
N LEU A 100 6.63 2.85 19.79
CA LEU A 100 6.95 3.14 18.39
C LEU A 100 6.25 4.41 17.91
N TRP A 101 4.97 4.59 18.28
CA TRP A 101 4.20 5.78 17.98
C TRP A 101 4.80 7.02 18.65
N ALA A 102 5.13 6.95 19.94
CA ALA A 102 5.76 8.05 20.67
C ALA A 102 7.15 8.39 20.10
N ALA A 103 7.95 7.39 19.72
CA ALA A 103 9.23 7.58 19.06
C ALA A 103 9.08 8.25 17.68
N ALA A 104 8.05 7.87 16.91
CA ALA A 104 7.72 8.51 15.65
C ALA A 104 7.30 9.98 15.84
N GLN A 105 6.60 10.31 16.92
CA GLN A 105 6.24 11.69 17.26
C GLN A 105 7.41 12.52 17.81
N GLY A 106 8.33 11.90 18.55
CA GLY A 106 9.49 12.57 19.16
C GLY A 106 10.62 12.90 18.17
N GLY A 107 10.60 12.28 16.98
CA GLY A 107 11.57 12.49 15.92
C GLY A 107 11.36 13.78 15.11
N GLY A 108 11.24 14.94 15.74
CA GLY A 108 11.58 16.27 15.19
C GLY A 108 11.20 16.60 13.72
N GLY A 109 10.12 16.03 13.19
CA GLY A 109 9.45 16.52 11.99
C GLY A 109 8.26 17.33 12.48
N GLY A 110 8.30 18.64 12.25
CA GLY A 110 7.34 19.59 12.79
C GLY A 110 5.90 19.09 12.71
N SER A 111 5.14 19.37 13.76
CA SER A 111 3.70 19.29 13.74
C SER A 111 3.20 20.09 12.54
N ASP A 112 2.88 19.40 11.44
CA ASP A 112 1.88 19.88 10.49
C ASP A 112 0.53 19.73 11.18
N ASP A 113 0.34 20.68 12.09
CA ASP A 113 -0.94 21.27 12.38
C ASP A 113 -1.68 21.43 11.04
N THR A 114 -2.95 21.06 11.00
CA THR A 114 -3.81 21.27 9.84
C THR A 114 -3.93 22.77 9.60
N VAL A 115 -2.95 23.35 8.92
CA VAL A 115 -2.94 24.72 8.47
C VAL A 115 -3.80 24.75 7.21
N ILE A 116 -5.04 25.19 7.36
CA ILE A 116 -5.86 25.70 6.25
C ILE A 116 -5.25 27.05 5.88
N GLU A 117 -4.14 27.05 5.14
CA GLU A 117 -3.58 28.26 4.56
C GLU A 117 -4.01 28.40 3.10
N HIS A 118 -4.47 29.60 2.79
CA HIS A 118 -4.82 30.07 1.45
C HIS A 118 -3.66 29.81 0.47
N ILE A 119 -3.83 28.84 -0.43
CA ILE A 119 -2.78 28.36 -1.32
C ILE A 119 -2.49 29.43 -2.39
N THR A 120 -1.32 30.06 -2.29
CA THR A 120 -0.66 30.72 -3.43
C THR A 120 0.48 29.83 -3.94
N ASP A 121 0.87 30.00 -5.20
CA ASP A 121 1.63 29.03 -6.03
C ASP A 121 2.98 28.50 -5.47
N ASN A 122 3.46 29.00 -4.33
CA ASN A 122 4.77 28.69 -3.75
C ASN A 122 4.78 27.64 -2.62
N VAL A 123 3.65 27.02 -2.29
CA VAL A 123 3.56 26.10 -1.13
C VAL A 123 3.98 24.66 -1.46
N HIS A 124 3.89 24.23 -2.73
CA HIS A 124 4.11 22.84 -3.14
C HIS A 124 5.57 22.36 -2.97
N THR A 125 6.56 23.22 -3.23
CA THR A 125 7.98 22.93 -2.99
C THR A 125 8.34 22.86 -1.51
N ARG A 126 7.51 23.44 -0.63
CA ARG A 126 7.75 23.52 0.81
C ARG A 126 7.31 22.24 1.55
N PHE A 127 6.17 21.67 1.17
CA PHE A 127 5.63 20.45 1.77
C PHE A 127 6.18 19.16 1.14
N PHE A 128 6.48 19.18 -0.17
CA PHE A 128 6.95 18.01 -0.91
C PHE A 128 8.32 18.24 -1.55
N GLY A 129 9.27 18.75 -0.77
CA GLY A 129 10.67 18.78 -1.19
C GLY A 129 11.10 17.40 -1.69
N THR A 130 11.92 17.38 -2.75
CA THR A 130 12.45 16.17 -3.37
C THR A 130 13.00 15.24 -2.29
N PRO A 131 12.46 14.02 -2.08
CA PRO A 131 12.95 13.14 -1.02
C PRO A 131 14.42 12.81 -1.26
N SER A 132 15.26 12.97 -0.23
CA SER A 132 16.69 12.67 -0.32
C SER A 132 16.97 11.16 -0.42
N THR A 133 16.00 10.31 -0.07
CA THR A 133 16.13 8.84 -0.04
C THR A 133 14.78 8.16 -0.33
N PRO A 134 14.73 7.07 -1.12
CA PRO A 134 13.56 6.18 -1.24
C PRO A 134 13.12 5.59 0.13
N PRO A 135 11.86 5.17 0.34
CA PRO A 135 10.79 4.95 -0.64
C PRO A 135 9.86 6.16 -0.87
N SER A 136 8.97 6.02 -1.86
CA SER A 136 7.97 7.00 -2.31
C SER A 136 7.20 7.67 -1.17
N ARG A 137 7.03 9.00 -1.23
CA ARG A 137 6.07 9.72 -0.38
C ARG A 137 4.73 9.84 -1.11
N LEU A 138 3.68 9.40 -0.45
CA LEU A 138 2.29 9.68 -0.81
C LEU A 138 1.83 10.84 0.09
N GLY A 139 1.22 11.88 -0.47
CA GLY A 139 0.68 12.99 0.31
C GLY A 139 -0.69 13.43 -0.19
N GLN A 140 -1.50 14.01 0.69
CA GLN A 140 -2.78 14.60 0.34
C GLN A 140 -2.65 16.12 0.30
N VAL A 141 -3.20 16.75 -0.73
CA VAL A 141 -3.29 18.20 -0.92
C VAL A 141 -4.76 18.54 -1.06
N CYS A 142 -5.36 19.08 0.00
CA CYS A 142 -6.72 19.60 -0.09
C CYS A 142 -6.71 21.04 -0.59
N ARG A 143 -7.41 21.29 -1.69
CA ARG A 143 -7.62 22.61 -2.27
C ARG A 143 -9.06 23.03 -2.01
N GLN A 144 -9.24 24.20 -1.42
CA GLN A 144 -10.56 24.81 -1.27
C GLN A 144 -10.97 25.43 -2.60
N ILE A 145 -12.02 24.91 -3.22
CA ILE A 145 -12.53 25.40 -4.50
C ILE A 145 -13.61 26.46 -4.27
N GLU A 146 -14.39 26.33 -3.20
CA GLU A 146 -15.43 27.29 -2.80
C GLU A 146 -15.52 27.46 -1.27
N ILE A 147 -16.31 28.43 -0.80
CA ILE A 147 -16.46 28.80 0.62
C ILE A 147 -16.70 27.59 1.56
N ASN A 148 -17.29 26.49 1.07
CA ASN A 148 -17.52 25.27 1.84
C ASN A 148 -17.12 23.96 1.11
N GLY A 149 -16.41 24.05 -0.02
CA GLY A 149 -16.04 22.89 -0.84
C GLY A 149 -14.54 22.66 -0.84
N LEU A 150 -14.09 21.52 -0.32
CA LEU A 150 -12.72 21.04 -0.45
C LEU A 150 -12.69 19.93 -1.51
N VAL A 151 -11.74 20.01 -2.43
CA VAL A 151 -11.30 18.85 -3.23
C VAL A 151 -9.94 18.45 -2.73
N CYS A 152 -9.83 17.21 -2.27
CA CYS A 152 -8.56 16.64 -1.88
C CYS A 152 -7.93 15.89 -3.05
N GLU A 153 -6.75 16.35 -3.45
CA GLU A 153 -5.92 15.68 -4.44
C GLU A 153 -4.87 14.85 -3.70
N TRP A 154 -4.71 13.58 -4.02
CA TRP A 154 -3.53 12.85 -3.56
C TRP A 154 -2.41 12.99 -4.59
N VAL A 155 -1.22 13.31 -4.11
CA VAL A 155 0.01 13.48 -4.88
C VAL A 155 0.97 12.36 -4.50
N ALA A 156 1.34 11.55 -5.48
CA ALA A 156 2.36 10.53 -5.34
C ALA A 156 3.65 10.95 -6.04
N TYR A 157 4.78 10.77 -5.35
CA TYR A 157 6.11 10.84 -5.96
C TYR A 157 6.68 9.43 -6.04
N VAL A 158 6.82 8.91 -7.26
CA VAL A 158 7.35 7.56 -7.51
C VAL A 158 8.75 7.66 -8.11
N ARG A 159 9.67 6.83 -7.61
CA ARG A 159 11.01 6.65 -8.19
C ARG A 159 10.87 5.84 -9.48
N TRP A 160 11.21 6.45 -10.60
CA TRP A 160 10.93 5.87 -11.91
C TRP A 160 12.10 5.13 -12.55
N ASP A 161 13.35 5.53 -12.27
CA ASP A 161 14.52 4.87 -12.86
C ASP A 161 15.82 5.07 -12.03
N ASP A 162 16.91 4.55 -12.58
CA ASP A 162 18.27 4.65 -12.04
C ASP A 162 18.85 6.08 -12.09
N SER A 163 18.19 7.00 -12.82
CA SER A 163 18.56 8.42 -12.89
C SER A 163 17.92 9.28 -11.79
N LEU A 164 17.13 8.67 -10.89
CA LEU A 164 16.53 9.30 -9.71
C LEU A 164 15.59 10.48 -10.03
N GLN A 165 14.96 10.49 -11.20
CA GLN A 165 13.97 11.52 -11.51
C GLN A 165 12.65 11.25 -10.78
N TRP A 166 12.26 12.19 -9.92
CA TRP A 166 10.95 12.21 -9.26
C TRP A 166 9.95 12.97 -10.13
N ARG A 167 8.75 12.40 -10.34
CA ARG A 167 7.67 13.08 -11.08
C ARG A 167 6.40 13.16 -10.26
N ARG A 168 5.74 14.33 -10.36
CA ARG A 168 4.45 14.64 -9.74
C ARG A 168 3.35 13.94 -10.54
N SER A 169 2.49 13.22 -9.84
CA SER A 169 1.24 12.70 -10.42
C SER A 169 0.10 13.17 -9.54
N VAL A 170 -0.97 13.67 -10.15
CA VAL A 170 -2.11 14.28 -9.44
C VAL A 170 -3.33 13.40 -9.64
N LEU A 171 -3.98 13.03 -8.55
CA LEU A 171 -5.28 12.35 -8.56
C LEU A 171 -6.37 13.17 -7.93
N PRO A 172 -7.57 13.22 -8.53
CA PRO A 172 -8.77 13.50 -7.77
C PRO A 172 -9.09 12.27 -6.90
N MET A 173 -9.07 12.42 -5.58
CA MET A 173 -9.79 11.52 -4.67
C MET A 173 -10.88 12.35 -4.01
N ALA A 174 -12.11 12.29 -4.54
CA ALA A 174 -13.26 12.71 -3.74
C ALA A 174 -13.42 11.74 -2.56
N ASP A 175 -14.03 12.18 -1.46
CA ASP A 175 -14.52 11.26 -0.41
C ASP A 175 -15.71 10.49 -0.99
N TRP A 176 -15.64 9.16 -1.02
CA TRP A 176 -16.58 8.32 -1.76
C TRP A 176 -17.88 8.14 -0.97
N GLY A 177 -18.79 9.09 -1.14
CA GLY A 177 -20.10 9.09 -0.49
C GLY A 177 -21.22 8.55 -1.39
N LEU A 178 -21.98 7.59 -0.85
CA LEU A 178 -23.37 7.21 -1.17
C LEU A 178 -23.66 6.24 -2.34
N GLY A 179 -22.68 5.52 -2.86
CA GLY A 179 -22.94 4.30 -3.64
C GLY A 179 -23.51 4.51 -5.06
N ILE A 180 -23.30 5.66 -5.69
CA ILE A 180 -23.54 5.86 -7.13
C ILE A 180 -22.23 5.53 -7.87
N ALA A 181 -22.31 4.80 -9.00
CA ALA A 181 -21.16 4.59 -9.86
C ALA A 181 -20.73 5.93 -10.47
N ASP A 182 -19.64 6.49 -9.98
CA ASP A 182 -19.09 7.74 -10.50
C ASP A 182 -18.16 7.45 -11.69
N SER A 183 -18.44 8.09 -12.83
CA SER A 183 -17.50 8.14 -13.95
C SER A 183 -16.63 9.39 -13.80
N TYR A 184 -15.31 9.20 -13.73
CA TYR A 184 -14.33 10.28 -13.71
C TYR A 184 -13.62 10.33 -15.06
N THR A 185 -13.54 11.52 -15.66
CA THR A 185 -12.77 11.77 -16.89
C THR A 185 -11.65 12.74 -16.59
N THR A 186 -10.40 12.35 -16.88
CA THR A 186 -9.24 13.24 -16.84
C THR A 186 -8.49 13.20 -18.16
N SER A 187 -8.06 14.36 -18.65
CA SER A 187 -7.17 14.47 -19.81
C SER A 187 -5.72 14.43 -19.35
N LEU A 188 -4.91 13.57 -19.94
CA LEU A 188 -3.48 13.47 -19.67
C LEU A 188 -2.67 14.25 -20.70
N LEU A 189 -1.54 14.83 -20.29
CA LEU A 189 -0.46 15.29 -21.15
C LEU A 189 0.53 14.14 -21.42
N ASP A 190 1.39 14.29 -22.43
CA ASP A 190 2.46 13.33 -22.77
C ASP A 190 3.48 13.13 -21.62
N SER A 191 3.67 14.17 -20.80
CA SER A 191 4.48 14.12 -19.58
C SER A 191 3.78 13.47 -18.39
N ASP A 192 2.45 13.31 -18.45
CA ASP A 192 1.64 12.93 -17.31
C ASP A 192 1.71 11.43 -17.06
N ARG A 193 1.55 11.08 -15.78
CA ARG A 193 1.39 9.71 -15.31
C ARG A 193 0.06 9.65 -14.58
N ALA A 194 -0.72 8.60 -14.85
CA ALA A 194 -1.98 8.39 -14.19
C ALA A 194 -1.78 7.44 -13.01
N PHE A 195 -2.40 7.76 -11.90
CA PHE A 195 -2.56 6.85 -10.78
C PHE A 195 -4.08 6.70 -10.57
N ALA A 196 -4.53 5.67 -9.88
CA ALA A 196 -5.93 5.52 -9.55
C ALA A 196 -5.96 4.58 -8.34
N MET A 197 -6.65 4.99 -7.27
CA MET A 197 -6.71 4.21 -6.04
C MET A 197 -8.16 4.11 -5.58
N THR A 198 -8.61 2.92 -5.21
CA THR A 198 -9.89 2.72 -4.53
C THR A 198 -9.66 2.37 -3.07
N THR A 199 -10.04 3.23 -2.12
CA THR A 199 -9.92 2.92 -0.68
C THR A 199 -11.18 2.34 -0.07
N ASP A 200 -12.32 2.41 -0.77
CA ASP A 200 -13.58 1.95 -0.21
C ASP A 200 -13.70 0.43 -0.27
N ALA A 201 -13.30 -0.22 0.83
CA ALA A 201 -13.49 -1.65 1.04
C ALA A 201 -14.98 -2.05 1.04
N PHE A 202 -15.90 -1.10 1.22
CA PHE A 202 -17.33 -1.31 1.35
C PHE A 202 -18.15 -0.85 0.15
N ALA A 203 -17.50 -0.46 -0.96
CA ALA A 203 -18.21 -0.06 -2.17
C ALA A 203 -19.21 -1.16 -2.60
N GLU A 204 -20.50 -0.81 -2.64
CA GLU A 204 -21.56 -1.76 -2.98
C GLU A 204 -21.65 -2.03 -4.49
N ASN A 205 -21.04 -1.16 -5.32
CA ASN A 205 -21.13 -1.20 -6.78
C ASN A 205 -19.75 -1.27 -7.43
N PRO A 206 -19.62 -1.93 -8.60
CA PRO A 206 -18.41 -1.87 -9.43
C PRO A 206 -18.04 -0.41 -9.76
N VAL A 207 -16.74 -0.13 -9.73
CA VAL A 207 -16.21 1.20 -10.02
C VAL A 207 -15.82 1.28 -11.50
N GLU A 208 -16.02 2.42 -12.13
CA GLU A 208 -15.53 2.72 -13.48
C GLU A 208 -14.69 3.99 -13.46
N THR A 209 -13.59 4.03 -14.22
CA THR A 209 -12.77 5.24 -14.36
C THR A 209 -12.32 5.39 -15.79
N THR A 210 -12.58 6.56 -16.38
CA THR A 210 -12.22 6.86 -17.76
C THR A 210 -11.00 7.77 -17.83
N LEU A 211 -9.91 7.26 -18.37
CA LEU A 211 -8.71 8.06 -18.67
C LEU A 211 -8.77 8.49 -20.14
N ALA A 212 -8.96 9.79 -20.36
CA ALA A 212 -8.82 10.38 -21.68
C ALA A 212 -7.33 10.51 -22.00
N LEU A 213 -6.87 9.73 -22.97
CA LEU A 213 -5.48 9.69 -23.37
C LEU A 213 -5.08 10.99 -24.11
N PRO A 214 -3.82 11.44 -24.01
CA PRO A 214 -3.32 12.63 -24.68
C PRO A 214 -3.39 12.48 -26.20
N PRO A 215 -3.39 13.58 -26.97
CA PRO A 215 -3.08 13.49 -28.39
C PRO A 215 -1.68 12.91 -28.62
N ALA A 216 -1.51 12.09 -29.67
CA ALA A 216 -0.21 11.51 -30.03
C ALA A 216 0.78 12.58 -30.51
N VAL A 217 2.03 12.47 -30.10
CA VAL A 217 3.09 13.44 -30.42
C VAL A 217 3.65 13.11 -31.81
N ALA A 218 3.07 13.65 -32.88
CA ALA A 218 3.48 13.38 -34.26
C ALA A 218 3.44 11.88 -34.69
N ALA A 219 3.53 11.61 -35.99
CA ALA A 219 3.52 10.23 -36.49
C ALA A 219 4.83 9.51 -36.11
N GLY A 220 4.72 8.40 -35.38
CA GLY A 220 5.84 7.52 -35.03
C GLY A 220 6.33 7.61 -33.59
N ASP A 221 6.11 8.72 -32.89
CA ASP A 221 6.43 8.84 -31.46
C ASP A 221 5.17 8.50 -30.65
N GLY A 222 5.02 7.22 -30.31
CA GLY A 222 3.92 6.75 -29.49
C GLY A 222 3.88 7.40 -28.11
N ILE A 223 2.69 7.45 -27.53
CA ILE A 223 2.46 7.84 -26.15
C ILE A 223 2.88 6.70 -25.23
N ARG A 224 3.60 7.02 -24.15
CA ARG A 224 3.92 6.07 -23.08
C ARG A 224 3.41 6.63 -21.75
N ILE A 225 2.32 6.05 -21.27
CA ILE A 225 1.70 6.43 -19.99
C ILE A 225 1.80 5.24 -19.05
N PRO A 226 2.65 5.32 -18.02
CA PRO A 226 2.45 4.47 -16.86
C PRO A 226 1.16 4.84 -16.12
N ILE A 227 0.36 3.83 -15.83
CA ILE A 227 -0.90 3.93 -15.10
C ILE A 227 -0.80 3.01 -13.88
N VAL A 228 -0.95 3.55 -12.68
CA VAL A 228 -0.92 2.77 -11.44
C VAL A 228 -2.32 2.61 -10.91
N ILE A 229 -2.73 1.37 -10.63
CA ILE A 229 -4.07 1.07 -10.13
C ILE A 229 -3.97 0.25 -8.84
N ALA A 230 -4.56 0.76 -7.77
CA ALA A 230 -4.73 0.02 -6.53
C ALA A 230 -6.22 -0.16 -6.23
N ASN A 231 -6.78 -1.32 -6.57
CA ASN A 231 -8.14 -1.68 -6.19
C ASN A 231 -8.14 -2.31 -4.79
N TRP A 232 -8.41 -1.53 -3.74
CA TRP A 232 -8.66 -2.08 -2.39
C TRP A 232 -10.13 -2.37 -2.11
N SER A 233 -11.02 -2.20 -3.09
CA SER A 233 -12.42 -2.54 -2.92
C SER A 233 -12.66 -4.05 -2.99
N ALA A 234 -13.77 -4.48 -2.42
CA ALA A 234 -14.29 -5.84 -2.59
C ALA A 234 -14.94 -6.07 -3.98
N GLN A 235 -15.01 -5.04 -4.83
CA GLN A 235 -15.63 -5.08 -6.15
C GLN A 235 -14.60 -5.02 -7.27
N THR A 236 -15.02 -5.37 -8.48
CA THR A 236 -14.22 -5.13 -9.68
C THR A 236 -14.14 -3.64 -10.00
N TRP A 237 -13.02 -3.23 -10.60
CA TRP A 237 -12.82 -1.89 -11.12
C TRP A 237 -12.59 -1.94 -12.62
N THR A 238 -13.41 -1.24 -13.39
CA THR A 238 -13.22 -1.04 -14.83
C THR A 238 -12.41 0.23 -15.10
N LEU A 239 -11.23 0.07 -15.68
CA LEU A 239 -10.46 1.17 -16.27
C LEU A 239 -10.81 1.29 -17.75
N VAL A 240 -11.29 2.46 -18.17
CA VAL A 240 -11.59 2.78 -19.57
C VAL A 240 -10.51 3.72 -20.09
N LEU A 241 -9.79 3.32 -21.13
CA LEU A 241 -8.80 4.13 -21.83
C LEU A 241 -9.46 4.67 -23.10
N ASP A 242 -9.66 5.98 -23.13
CA ASP A 242 -10.32 6.67 -24.25
C ASP A 242 -9.28 7.36 -25.15
N PRO A 243 -9.06 6.88 -26.39
CA PRO A 243 -8.10 7.46 -27.32
C PRO A 243 -8.67 8.65 -28.12
N ALA A 244 -9.87 9.16 -27.82
CA ALA A 244 -10.57 10.16 -28.64
C ALA A 244 -9.72 11.37 -29.08
N ALA A 245 -8.73 11.77 -28.27
CA ALA A 245 -7.83 12.88 -28.60
C ALA A 245 -6.89 12.62 -29.79
N PHE A 246 -6.66 11.37 -30.18
CA PHE A 246 -5.80 11.00 -31.32
C PHE A 246 -6.36 9.88 -32.20
N TRP A 247 -7.56 9.37 -31.88
CA TRP A 247 -8.24 8.41 -32.71
C TRP A 247 -8.54 8.99 -34.10
N GLN A 248 -8.23 8.24 -35.15
CA GLN A 248 -8.63 8.56 -36.52
C GLN A 248 -9.73 7.61 -36.96
N SER A 249 -10.82 8.17 -37.48
CA SER A 249 -11.94 7.37 -37.99
C SER A 249 -11.47 6.38 -39.04
N GLY A 250 -11.80 5.10 -38.84
CA GLY A 250 -11.40 4.01 -39.73
C GLY A 250 -10.03 3.40 -39.44
N ALA A 251 -9.33 3.84 -38.40
CA ALA A 251 -8.12 3.16 -37.94
C ALA A 251 -8.46 1.82 -37.26
N GLU A 252 -7.65 0.79 -37.52
CA GLU A 252 -7.75 -0.49 -36.81
C GLU A 252 -7.05 -0.41 -35.45
N LEU A 253 -7.72 -0.85 -34.37
CA LEU A 253 -7.08 -1.01 -33.07
C LEU A 253 -6.45 -2.40 -32.97
N ILE A 254 -5.13 -2.44 -32.80
CA ILE A 254 -4.37 -3.64 -32.45
C ILE A 254 -4.07 -3.56 -30.95
N LEU A 255 -4.79 -4.34 -30.14
CA LEU A 255 -4.59 -4.42 -28.69
C LEU A 255 -3.70 -5.61 -28.35
N GLN A 256 -2.56 -5.35 -27.69
CA GLN A 256 -1.69 -6.37 -27.12
C GLN A 256 -1.68 -6.23 -25.60
N THR A 257 -2.08 -7.30 -24.90
CA THR A 257 -2.06 -7.35 -23.44
C THR A 257 -1.03 -8.35 -22.93
N SER A 258 -0.25 -7.96 -21.94
CA SER A 258 0.75 -8.83 -21.30
C SER A 258 0.46 -8.98 -19.81
N ALA A 259 0.55 -10.23 -19.31
CA ALA A 259 0.35 -10.63 -17.90
C ALA A 259 -1.07 -10.41 -17.31
N PHE A 260 -2.07 -10.14 -18.15
CA PHE A 260 -3.47 -9.98 -17.74
C PHE A 260 -4.03 -11.26 -17.09
N ASP A 261 -3.86 -12.41 -17.75
CA ASP A 261 -4.34 -13.71 -17.26
C ASP A 261 -3.78 -14.07 -15.88
N ALA A 262 -2.49 -13.78 -15.64
CA ALA A 262 -1.82 -14.06 -14.37
C ALA A 262 -2.36 -13.22 -13.21
N LEU A 263 -2.97 -12.07 -13.51
CA LEU A 263 -3.56 -11.14 -12.55
C LEU A 263 -5.09 -11.17 -12.55
N GLY A 264 -5.72 -12.05 -13.35
CA GLY A 264 -7.17 -12.15 -13.50
C GLY A 264 -7.82 -10.94 -14.17
N ILE A 265 -7.05 -10.10 -14.86
CA ILE A 265 -7.54 -8.89 -15.53
C ILE A 265 -8.11 -9.28 -16.88
N THR A 266 -9.32 -8.80 -17.22
CA THR A 266 -9.88 -8.98 -18.56
C THR A 266 -9.84 -7.66 -19.34
N SER A 267 -9.80 -7.74 -20.67
CA SER A 267 -9.89 -6.56 -21.52
C SER A 267 -10.93 -6.72 -22.62
N SER A 268 -11.49 -5.60 -23.05
CA SER A 268 -12.34 -5.48 -24.23
C SER A 268 -12.06 -4.17 -24.95
N SER A 269 -12.45 -4.09 -26.21
CA SER A 269 -12.35 -2.84 -26.97
C SER A 269 -13.59 -2.58 -27.83
N THR A 270 -13.78 -1.31 -28.19
CA THR A 270 -14.85 -0.88 -29.10
C THR A 270 -14.29 -0.54 -30.48
N GLU A 271 -15.19 -0.38 -31.47
CA GLU A 271 -14.83 0.10 -32.81
C GLU A 271 -14.24 1.52 -32.82
N LEU A 272 -14.43 2.29 -31.74
CA LEU A 272 -13.85 3.63 -31.55
C LEU A 272 -12.48 3.58 -30.85
N GLY A 273 -11.91 2.39 -30.67
CA GLY A 273 -10.61 2.21 -30.05
C GLY A 273 -10.60 2.35 -28.53
N VAL A 274 -11.76 2.58 -27.89
CA VAL A 274 -11.86 2.61 -26.42
C VAL A 274 -11.52 1.23 -25.88
N VAL A 275 -10.56 1.15 -24.95
CA VAL A 275 -10.12 -0.09 -24.31
C VAL A 275 -10.62 -0.11 -22.87
N SER A 276 -11.34 -1.16 -22.48
CA SER A 276 -11.77 -1.37 -21.10
C SER A 276 -10.96 -2.50 -20.48
N CYS A 277 -10.43 -2.29 -19.28
CA CYS A 277 -9.69 -3.27 -18.50
C CYS A 277 -10.42 -3.50 -17.17
N VAL A 278 -10.92 -4.71 -16.92
CA VAL A 278 -11.58 -5.05 -15.66
C VAL A 278 -10.55 -5.64 -14.69
N VAL A 279 -10.25 -4.87 -13.64
CA VAL A 279 -9.33 -5.22 -12.56
C VAL A 279 -10.13 -5.91 -11.45
N PRO A 280 -9.73 -7.13 -11.02
CA PRO A 280 -10.43 -7.82 -9.93
C PRO A 280 -10.38 -7.05 -8.60
N ALA A 281 -11.27 -7.43 -7.70
CA ALA A 281 -11.25 -6.96 -6.31
C ALA A 281 -9.89 -7.20 -5.65
N ASN A 282 -9.52 -6.34 -4.71
CA ASN A 282 -8.27 -6.46 -3.92
C ASN A 282 -6.98 -6.58 -4.77
N THR A 283 -6.97 -6.09 -6.01
CA THR A 283 -5.85 -6.22 -6.93
C THR A 283 -5.06 -4.92 -7.02
N ARG A 284 -3.72 -5.03 -6.90
CA ARG A 284 -2.78 -3.91 -7.01
C ARG A 284 -1.92 -4.13 -8.25
N VAL A 285 -2.09 -3.28 -9.24
CA VAL A 285 -1.51 -3.47 -10.56
C VAL A 285 -0.93 -2.18 -11.12
N TRP A 286 0.21 -2.30 -11.77
CA TRP A 286 0.85 -1.29 -12.59
C TRP A 286 0.59 -1.63 -14.05
N PHE A 287 0.03 -0.72 -14.82
CA PHE A 287 -0.07 -0.82 -16.27
C PHE A 287 0.97 0.07 -16.93
N ASP A 288 1.85 -0.52 -17.74
CA ASP A 288 2.61 0.22 -18.73
C ASP A 288 1.76 0.29 -20.01
N LEU A 289 1.17 1.45 -20.30
CA LEU A 289 0.46 1.70 -21.55
C LEU A 289 1.41 2.33 -22.56
N THR A 290 1.52 1.71 -23.73
CA THR A 290 2.14 2.30 -24.92
C THR A 290 1.11 2.35 -26.04
N ALA A 291 0.81 3.53 -26.57
CA ALA A 291 -0.10 3.71 -27.69
C ALA A 291 0.64 4.41 -28.83
N VAL A 292 0.78 3.73 -29.97
CA VAL A 292 1.44 4.26 -31.17
C VAL A 292 0.40 4.38 -32.27
N TYR A 293 0.34 5.54 -32.90
CA TYR A 293 -0.39 5.70 -34.15
C TYR A 293 0.57 5.51 -35.33
N SER A 294 0.22 4.62 -36.25
CA SER A 294 1.00 4.35 -37.46
C SER A 294 0.12 4.44 -38.70
N THR A 295 0.64 5.11 -39.73
CA THR A 295 0.08 5.09 -41.08
C THR A 295 1.09 4.46 -42.02
N ASP A 296 0.69 3.41 -42.71
CA ASP A 296 1.50 2.76 -43.74
C ASP A 296 0.72 2.64 -45.07
N GLU A 297 1.30 1.95 -46.05
CA GLU A 297 0.66 1.73 -47.35
C GLU A 297 -0.61 0.85 -47.28
N THR A 298 -0.79 0.11 -46.18
CA THR A 298 -1.92 -0.80 -45.96
C THR A 298 -3.06 -0.18 -45.19
N GLY A 299 -2.81 0.92 -44.47
CA GLY A 299 -3.85 1.69 -43.82
C GLY A 299 -3.35 2.50 -42.62
N SER A 300 -4.31 2.93 -41.82
CA SER A 300 -4.08 3.60 -40.54
C SER A 300 -4.38 2.62 -39.41
N GLY A 301 -3.47 2.50 -38.45
CA GLY A 301 -3.61 1.60 -37.31
C GLY A 301 -3.20 2.27 -36.01
N MET A 302 -3.90 1.92 -34.94
CA MET A 302 -3.51 2.25 -33.57
C MET A 302 -3.00 0.97 -32.90
N PHE A 303 -1.72 0.94 -32.58
CA PHE A 303 -1.14 -0.13 -31.78
C PHE A 303 -1.18 0.28 -30.31
N CYS A 304 -1.90 -0.48 -29.49
CA CYS A 304 -2.02 -0.28 -28.05
C CYS A 304 -1.45 -1.50 -27.33
N GLU A 305 -0.31 -1.33 -26.67
CA GLU A 305 0.28 -2.35 -25.80
C GLU A 305 0.05 -1.98 -24.34
N ILE A 306 -0.52 -2.92 -23.57
CA ILE A 306 -0.75 -2.77 -22.13
C ILE A 306 -0.06 -3.92 -21.40
N THR A 307 0.95 -3.60 -20.61
CA THR A 307 1.62 -4.58 -19.75
C THR A 307 1.22 -4.38 -18.31
N ALA A 308 0.58 -5.38 -17.70
CA ALA A 308 0.21 -5.37 -16.30
C ALA A 308 1.32 -5.97 -15.43
N ARG A 309 1.60 -5.39 -14.26
CA ARG A 309 2.56 -5.91 -13.28
C ARG A 309 1.97 -5.81 -11.86
N PRO A 310 2.13 -6.83 -10.99
CA PRO A 310 1.70 -6.70 -9.61
C PRO A 310 2.51 -5.60 -8.89
N ILE A 311 1.85 -4.86 -8.00
CA ILE A 311 2.54 -3.89 -7.13
C ILE A 311 2.46 -4.33 -5.68
N ASN A 312 3.62 -4.47 -5.05
CA ASN A 312 3.74 -4.56 -3.61
C ASN A 312 3.80 -3.14 -3.03
N LEU A 313 2.65 -2.49 -2.87
CA LEU A 313 2.56 -1.25 -2.09
C LEU A 313 2.51 -1.61 -0.60
N TYR A 314 3.54 -1.19 0.15
CA TYR A 314 3.48 -1.11 1.60
C TYR A 314 2.90 0.26 1.95
N LEU A 315 1.62 0.29 2.30
CA LEU A 315 1.06 1.44 3.00
C LEU A 315 1.36 1.22 4.49
N ASN A 316 2.11 2.14 5.10
CA ASN A 316 2.30 2.19 6.55
C ASN A 316 1.11 2.90 7.20
#